data_AF-A0A8T2WC54-F1
#
_entry.id   AF-A0A8T2WC54-F1
#
_cell.length_a   1.000
_cell.length_b   1.000
_cell.length_c   1.000
_cell.angle_alpha   90.00
_cell.angle_beta   90.00
_cell.angle_gamma   90.00
#
_symmetry.space_group_name_H-M   'P 1'
#
loop_
_entity.id
_entity.type
_entity.pdbx_description
1 polymer ?
#
loop_
_entity_poly.entity_id
_entity_poly.type
_entity_poly.pdbx_seq_one_letter_code
_entity_poly.pdbx_strand_id
1 'polypeptide(L)'
;MAKPILRIGSRKNTRSGSRKNVRRIPKGVIHVQASFNNTLVTVTDVRGRVISWSSAGTCGFRGTRRGTPFAAQTAAGNAIRGVVDQGMQRAEVMIKGPGLGRDAALRAIRRSDSKRLYYGRFILSPLMKGQADTIGIAMRRALLGELEGTCITRAKSEKIPHEYSTIVGIQESVHEILMNLKEIVLRSNLYGTRNALICVQGPGYITARDIILPPAVEIVDNTQHIASLTEPIDLSIGLKIERNRGYSLKMSNNFEDRSYPIDAVFMPVENANHSIHSYGNGNEKQEILFLEIWTNGSLTPKEALHQASRNLINLFIPFLHVEEETFYLENNQHQVTLPLFSFS
;
A
#
# COMPACT_ATOMS: atom_id res chain seq x y z
N MET A 1 83.89 -13.38 5.24
CA MET A 1 82.68 -14.20 5.39
C MET A 1 81.64 -13.40 6.18
N ALA A 2 80.58 -12.92 5.53
CA ALA A 2 79.50 -12.17 6.17
C ALA A 2 78.16 -12.71 5.67
N LYS A 3 77.27 -13.04 6.60
CA LYS A 3 75.97 -13.70 6.39
C LYS A 3 74.99 -12.78 5.62
N PRO A 4 74.17 -13.32 4.70
CA PRO A 4 73.14 -12.53 4.02
C PRO A 4 71.90 -12.34 4.91
N ILE A 5 71.32 -11.14 4.82
CA ILE A 5 70.14 -10.68 5.57
C ILE A 5 68.87 -11.31 4.97
N LEU A 6 68.08 -11.97 5.81
CA LEU A 6 66.81 -12.61 5.46
C LEU A 6 65.72 -11.56 5.21
N ARG A 7 65.16 -11.50 4.00
CA ARG A 7 64.00 -10.65 3.68
C ARG A 7 62.72 -11.23 4.29
N ILE A 8 62.11 -10.49 5.21
CA ILE A 8 60.84 -10.80 5.87
C ILE A 8 59.70 -10.69 4.85
N GLY A 9 59.01 -11.80 4.62
CA GLY A 9 57.85 -11.89 3.72
C GLY A 9 56.64 -11.10 4.24
N SER A 10 55.93 -10.44 3.33
CA SER A 10 54.72 -9.68 3.60
C SER A 10 53.60 -10.58 4.16
N ARG A 11 53.19 -10.35 5.40
CA ARG A 11 52.00 -10.96 6.01
C ARG A 11 50.76 -10.66 5.15
N LYS A 12 50.16 -11.69 4.56
CA LYS A 12 48.81 -11.62 3.99
C LYS A 12 47.83 -11.35 5.14
N ASN A 13 47.17 -10.19 5.10
CA ASN A 13 46.05 -9.86 5.98
C ASN A 13 44.86 -10.78 5.69
N THR A 14 44.79 -11.93 6.36
CA THR A 14 43.55 -12.68 6.51
C THR A 14 42.57 -11.83 7.31
N ARG A 15 41.58 -11.24 6.62
CA ARG A 15 40.42 -10.61 7.27
C ARG A 15 39.70 -11.66 8.10
N SER A 16 39.89 -11.61 9.40
CA SER A 16 39.12 -12.37 10.39
C SER A 16 37.65 -11.99 10.26
N GLY A 17 36.86 -12.84 9.61
CA GLY A 17 35.41 -12.69 9.54
C GLY A 17 34.83 -12.87 10.94
N SER A 18 34.35 -11.79 11.56
CA SER A 18 33.53 -11.91 12.75
C SER A 18 32.28 -12.73 12.38
N ARG A 19 32.07 -13.86 13.06
CA ARG A 19 30.81 -14.61 12.96
C ARG A 19 29.69 -13.65 13.34
N LYS A 20 28.97 -13.13 12.34
CA LYS A 20 27.78 -12.31 12.56
C LYS A 20 26.74 -13.20 13.23
N ASN A 21 26.39 -12.89 14.48
CA ASN A 21 25.21 -13.45 15.13
C ASN A 21 24.02 -13.27 14.20
N VAL A 22 23.48 -14.37 13.67
CA VAL A 22 22.33 -14.38 12.77
C VAL A 22 21.10 -14.07 13.61
N ARG A 23 20.81 -12.78 13.81
CA ARG A 23 19.56 -12.34 14.40
C ARG A 23 18.47 -12.58 13.35
N ARG A 24 17.52 -13.46 13.66
CA ARG A 24 16.29 -13.61 12.86
C ARG A 24 15.42 -12.39 13.10
N ILE A 25 15.37 -11.50 12.11
CA ILE A 25 14.55 -10.29 12.15
C ILE A 25 13.37 -10.53 11.20
N PRO A 26 12.17 -10.86 11.68
CA PRO A 26 11.07 -11.25 10.82
C PRO A 26 10.48 -10.08 10.00
N LYS A 27 10.59 -8.85 10.52
CA LYS A 27 10.03 -7.62 9.92
C LYS A 27 11.08 -6.51 9.80
N GLY A 28 11.09 -5.76 8.70
CA GLY A 28 11.99 -4.61 8.51
C GLY A 28 11.47 -3.55 7.54
N VAL A 29 12.30 -2.57 7.21
CA VAL A 29 11.99 -1.48 6.27
C VAL A 29 13.10 -1.36 5.24
N ILE A 30 12.76 -1.33 3.95
CA ILE A 30 13.69 -1.12 2.85
C ILE A 30 13.57 0.33 2.37
N HIS A 31 14.59 1.12 2.64
CA HIS A 31 14.70 2.49 2.16
C HIS A 31 15.43 2.53 0.82
N VAL A 32 14.76 3.01 -0.23
CA VAL A 32 15.35 3.24 -1.55
C VAL A 32 15.46 4.75 -1.76
N GLN A 33 16.68 5.27 -1.89
CA GLN A 33 16.94 6.66 -2.23
C GLN A 33 17.49 6.73 -3.66
N ALA A 34 16.66 7.20 -4.59
CA ALA A 34 16.99 7.33 -6.00
C ALA A 34 17.22 8.80 -6.37
N SER A 35 18.47 9.16 -6.65
CA SER A 35 18.83 10.41 -7.31
C SER A 35 19.11 10.18 -8.80
N PHE A 36 19.24 11.26 -9.57
CA PHE A 36 19.59 11.16 -11.00
C PHE A 36 20.94 10.45 -11.23
N ASN A 37 21.85 10.53 -10.26
CA ASN A 37 23.22 10.04 -10.40
C ASN A 37 23.49 8.72 -9.66
N ASN A 38 22.66 8.35 -8.68
CA ASN A 38 22.92 7.18 -7.85
C ASN A 38 21.64 6.66 -7.20
N THR A 39 21.56 5.35 -7.01
CA THR A 39 20.51 4.72 -6.19
C THR A 39 21.17 4.04 -5.00
N LEU A 40 20.70 4.37 -3.80
CA LEU A 40 21.09 3.78 -2.52
C LEU A 40 19.91 2.98 -1.97
N VAL A 41 20.14 1.74 -1.57
CA VAL A 41 19.15 0.86 -0.95
C VAL A 41 19.67 0.45 0.41
N THR A 42 18.91 0.75 1.46
CA THR A 42 19.27 0.48 2.86
C THR A 42 18.13 -0.30 3.50
N VAL A 43 18.43 -1.45 4.08
CA VAL A 43 17.47 -2.27 4.81
C VAL A 43 17.70 -2.09 6.31
N THR A 44 16.64 -1.76 7.02
CA THR A 44 16.63 -1.50 8.46
C THR A 44 15.66 -2.44 9.18
N ASP A 45 15.88 -2.61 10.47
CA ASP A 45 14.92 -3.17 11.41
C ASP A 45 13.82 -2.13 11.71
N VAL A 46 12.69 -2.52 12.31
CA VAL A 46 11.60 -1.60 12.71
C VAL A 46 12.07 -0.48 13.67
N ARG A 47 13.20 -0.70 14.35
CA ARG A 47 13.87 0.28 15.24
C ARG A 47 14.85 1.20 14.51
N GLY A 48 14.92 1.16 13.18
CA GLY A 48 15.81 2.00 12.36
C GLY A 48 17.28 1.56 12.32
N ARG A 49 17.62 0.39 12.85
CA ARG A 49 19.00 -0.14 12.80
C ARG A 49 19.28 -0.73 11.42
N VAL A 50 20.39 -0.33 10.79
CA VAL A 50 20.78 -0.83 9.46
C VAL A 50 21.27 -2.28 9.54
N ILE A 51 20.69 -3.15 8.72
CA ILE A 51 21.03 -4.57 8.62
C ILE A 51 21.91 -4.81 7.39
N SER A 52 21.50 -4.24 6.26
CA SER A 52 22.16 -4.37 4.95
C SER A 52 22.02 -3.07 4.19
N TRP A 53 22.99 -2.72 3.37
CA TRP A 53 22.90 -1.58 2.47
C TRP A 53 23.74 -1.82 1.22
N SER A 54 23.32 -1.21 0.13
CA SER A 54 24.04 -1.25 -1.15
C SER A 54 23.69 -0.02 -1.98
N SER A 55 24.60 0.39 -2.85
CA SER A 55 24.37 1.47 -3.81
C SER A 55 24.92 1.08 -5.18
N ALA A 56 24.52 1.81 -6.22
CA ALA A 56 25.12 1.62 -7.54
C ALA A 56 26.66 1.80 -7.49
N GLY A 57 27.16 2.69 -6.64
CA GLY A 57 28.60 2.86 -6.43
C GLY A 57 29.30 1.66 -5.81
N THR A 58 28.72 1.05 -4.77
CA THR A 58 29.30 -0.15 -4.12
C THR A 58 29.19 -1.40 -5.00
N CYS A 59 28.27 -1.40 -5.96
CA CYS A 59 28.15 -2.45 -6.97
C CYS A 59 29.13 -2.29 -8.15
N GLY A 60 30.08 -1.35 -8.06
CA GLY A 60 31.15 -1.17 -9.05
C GLY A 60 30.78 -0.29 -10.24
N PHE A 61 29.57 0.28 -10.29
CA PHE A 61 29.21 1.23 -11.34
C PHE A 61 29.89 2.59 -11.07
N ARG A 62 30.48 3.19 -12.12
CA ARG A 62 31.19 4.49 -12.06
C ARG A 62 30.61 5.49 -13.06
N GLY A 63 30.80 6.77 -12.79
CA GLY A 63 30.34 7.86 -13.67
C GLY A 63 28.83 7.82 -13.92
N THR A 64 28.42 8.12 -15.16
CA THR A 64 27.01 8.15 -15.60
C THR A 64 26.30 6.79 -15.47
N ARG A 65 27.05 5.68 -15.48
CA ARG A 65 26.49 4.33 -15.30
C ARG A 65 25.85 4.11 -13.93
N ARG A 66 26.18 4.93 -12.92
CA ARG A 66 25.59 4.85 -11.57
C ARG A 66 24.11 5.22 -11.51
N GLY A 67 23.66 6.12 -12.39
CA GLY A 67 22.25 6.54 -12.46
C GLY A 67 21.36 5.57 -13.23
N THR A 68 21.93 4.54 -13.85
CA THR A 68 21.19 3.65 -14.75
C THR A 68 20.21 2.74 -13.99
N PRO A 69 19.06 2.39 -14.60
CA PRO A 69 18.12 1.44 -14.02
C PRO A 69 18.75 0.09 -13.66
N PHE A 70 19.66 -0.41 -14.51
CA PHE A 70 20.36 -1.67 -14.27
C PHE A 70 21.25 -1.64 -13.02
N ALA A 71 21.96 -0.53 -12.81
CA ALA A 71 22.78 -0.35 -11.61
C ALA A 71 21.93 -0.31 -10.34
N ALA A 72 20.74 0.30 -10.41
CA ALA A 72 19.80 0.35 -9.29
C ALA A 72 19.17 -1.01 -8.99
N GLN A 73 18.83 -1.79 -10.02
CA GLN A 73 18.34 -3.16 -9.88
C GLN A 73 19.38 -4.05 -9.17
N THR A 74 20.64 -3.93 -9.58
CA THR A 74 21.76 -4.68 -8.99
C THR A 74 21.99 -4.27 -7.53
N ALA A 75 21.94 -2.96 -7.24
CA ALA A 75 22.05 -2.45 -5.88
C ALA A 75 20.94 -2.99 -4.96
N ALA A 76 19.69 -2.97 -5.44
CA ALA A 76 18.55 -3.51 -4.72
C ALA A 76 18.69 -5.02 -4.46
N GLY A 77 19.02 -5.81 -5.50
CA GLY A 77 19.23 -7.25 -5.35
C GLY A 77 20.31 -7.60 -4.31
N ASN A 78 21.43 -6.87 -4.32
CA ASN A 78 22.52 -7.08 -3.36
C ASN A 78 22.10 -6.73 -1.92
N ALA A 79 21.35 -5.63 -1.72
CA ALA A 79 20.86 -5.24 -0.41
C ALA A 79 19.87 -6.28 0.17
N ILE A 80 18.96 -6.79 -0.67
CA ILE A 80 17.94 -7.78 -0.30
C ILE A 80 18.57 -9.14 0.02
N ARG A 81 19.52 -9.61 -0.80
CA ARG A 81 20.17 -10.91 -0.59
C ARG A 81 20.76 -11.03 0.82
N GLY A 82 21.41 -9.95 1.29
CA GLY A 82 21.97 -9.90 2.64
C GLY A 82 20.97 -9.96 3.80
N VAL A 83 19.67 -9.73 3.56
CA VAL A 83 18.61 -9.84 4.57
C VAL A 83 17.76 -11.10 4.44
N VAL A 84 17.63 -11.66 3.24
CA VAL A 84 17.01 -12.98 3.03
C VAL A 84 17.82 -14.04 3.77
N ASP A 85 19.15 -13.98 3.70
CA ASP A 85 20.06 -14.85 4.46
C ASP A 85 19.90 -14.71 5.99
N GLN A 86 19.33 -13.60 6.48
CA GLN A 86 19.07 -13.33 7.90
C GLN A 86 17.63 -13.65 8.32
N GLY A 87 16.80 -14.21 7.43
CA GLY A 87 15.45 -14.67 7.73
C GLY A 87 14.40 -13.56 7.81
N MET A 88 14.60 -12.43 7.12
CA MET A 88 13.57 -11.40 6.99
C MET A 88 12.45 -11.87 6.06
N GLN A 89 11.22 -11.90 6.58
CA GLN A 89 10.04 -12.43 5.88
C GLN A 89 9.12 -11.35 5.33
N ARG A 90 9.08 -10.18 5.99
CA ARG A 90 8.22 -9.06 5.59
C ARG A 90 9.02 -7.77 5.67
N ALA A 91 8.93 -6.92 4.64
CA ALA A 91 9.53 -5.60 4.69
C ALA A 91 8.62 -4.54 4.08
N GLU A 92 8.54 -3.39 4.75
CA GLU A 92 7.90 -2.20 4.18
C GLU A 92 8.89 -1.48 3.27
N VAL A 93 8.48 -1.07 2.07
CA VAL A 93 9.37 -0.40 1.11
C VAL A 93 9.09 1.10 1.08
N MET A 94 10.07 1.89 1.49
CA MET A 94 10.00 3.35 1.48
C MET A 94 10.94 3.91 0.42
N ILE A 95 10.41 4.62 -0.58
CA ILE A 95 11.21 5.07 -1.71
C ILE A 95 11.19 6.61 -1.80
N LYS A 96 12.37 7.24 -1.83
CA LYS A 96 12.57 8.70 -1.90
C LYS A 96 13.39 9.12 -3.12
N GLY A 97 13.09 10.29 -3.65
CA GLY A 97 13.84 10.93 -4.73
C GLY A 97 13.35 10.56 -6.15
N PRO A 98 13.64 11.41 -7.16
CA PRO A 98 13.05 11.34 -8.51
C PRO A 98 13.80 10.41 -9.48
N GLY A 99 14.96 9.86 -9.09
CA GLY A 99 15.93 9.25 -9.99
C GLY A 99 15.43 8.07 -10.84
N LEU A 100 16.06 7.86 -12.00
CA LEU A 100 15.72 6.80 -12.97
C LEU A 100 15.88 5.38 -12.42
N GLY A 101 16.72 5.19 -11.40
CA GLY A 101 16.94 3.89 -10.76
C GLY A 101 15.80 3.40 -9.86
N ARG A 102 14.84 4.28 -9.56
CA ARG A 102 13.73 4.03 -8.62
C ARG A 102 12.89 2.80 -8.98
N ASP A 103 12.34 2.78 -10.18
CA ASP A 103 11.41 1.73 -10.63
C ASP A 103 12.13 0.39 -10.84
N ALA A 104 13.41 0.44 -11.21
CA ALA A 104 14.22 -0.77 -11.33
C ALA A 104 14.57 -1.38 -9.96
N ALA A 105 14.84 -0.55 -8.95
CA ALA A 105 15.01 -0.99 -7.58
C ALA A 105 13.71 -1.58 -7.02
N LEU A 106 12.56 -0.90 -7.21
CA LEU A 106 11.26 -1.42 -6.76
C LEU A 106 10.90 -2.75 -7.45
N ARG A 107 11.16 -2.89 -8.75
CA ARG A 107 10.94 -4.17 -9.47
C ARG A 107 11.83 -5.30 -8.94
N ALA A 108 13.09 -5.01 -8.59
CA ALA A 108 13.96 -5.98 -7.95
C ALA A 108 13.44 -6.42 -6.59
N ILE A 109 12.89 -5.48 -5.80
CA ILE A 109 12.31 -5.78 -4.49
C ILE A 109 11.04 -6.62 -4.63
N ARG A 110 10.11 -6.24 -5.51
CA ARG A 110 8.84 -6.95 -5.71
C ARG A 110 8.99 -8.38 -6.20
N ARG A 111 10.07 -8.74 -6.90
CA ARG A 111 10.35 -10.13 -7.29
C ARG A 111 10.57 -11.06 -6.09
N SER A 112 10.86 -10.51 -4.92
CA SER A 112 11.20 -11.27 -3.71
C SER A 112 10.08 -11.29 -2.67
N ASP A 113 9.02 -10.50 -2.84
CA ASP A 113 7.96 -10.28 -1.85
C ASP A 113 6.61 -10.81 -2.33
N SER A 114 5.93 -11.63 -1.52
CA SER A 114 4.72 -12.34 -1.91
C SER A 114 3.45 -11.48 -1.89
N LYS A 115 3.46 -10.30 -1.26
CA LYS A 115 2.31 -9.36 -1.27
C LYS A 115 2.33 -8.49 -2.53
N ARG A 116 1.39 -8.75 -3.43
CA ARG A 116 1.20 -8.04 -4.71
C ARG A 116 0.56 -6.65 -4.51
N LEU A 117 1.23 -5.72 -3.84
CA LEU A 117 0.81 -4.31 -3.84
C LEU A 117 0.91 -3.76 -5.27
N TYR A 118 -0.16 -3.20 -5.82
CA TYR A 118 -0.16 -2.63 -7.17
C TYR A 118 0.38 -1.20 -7.12
N TYR A 119 1.44 -0.93 -7.88
CA TYR A 119 2.12 0.37 -7.90
C TYR A 119 1.99 1.03 -9.27
N GLY A 120 1.69 2.33 -9.28
CA GLY A 120 1.71 3.17 -10.47
C GLY A 120 2.40 4.51 -10.20
N ARG A 121 3.23 4.94 -11.14
CA ARG A 121 3.86 6.27 -11.15
C ARG A 121 3.37 7.04 -12.36
N PHE A 122 2.93 8.26 -12.14
CA PHE A 122 2.39 9.16 -13.16
C PHE A 122 3.17 10.47 -13.17
N ILE A 123 3.25 11.08 -14.34
CA ILE A 123 3.99 12.31 -14.57
C ILE A 123 3.02 13.32 -15.18
N LEU A 124 3.01 14.53 -14.64
CA LEU A 124 2.29 15.67 -15.21
C LEU A 124 3.26 16.83 -15.41
N SER A 125 3.40 17.26 -16.66
CA SER A 125 4.29 18.33 -17.10
C SER A 125 3.88 18.83 -18.50
N PRO A 126 4.17 20.09 -18.87
CA PRO A 126 4.80 21.13 -18.04
C PRO A 126 3.78 21.83 -17.12
N LEU A 127 4.21 22.22 -15.92
CA LEU A 127 3.42 23.02 -14.98
C LEU A 127 4.13 24.33 -14.64
N MET A 128 3.37 25.38 -14.35
CA MET A 128 3.91 26.63 -13.80
C MET A 128 4.26 26.43 -12.33
N LYS A 129 5.19 27.26 -11.83
CA LYS A 129 5.61 27.23 -10.43
C LYS A 129 4.42 27.30 -9.46
N GLY A 130 4.27 26.31 -8.60
CA GLY A 130 3.20 26.21 -7.58
C GLY A 130 1.98 25.41 -8.02
N GLN A 131 1.73 25.23 -9.33
CA GLN A 131 0.61 24.39 -9.80
C GLN A 131 0.82 22.92 -9.42
N ALA A 132 2.07 22.46 -9.42
CA ALA A 132 2.39 21.08 -9.05
C ALA A 132 2.04 20.78 -7.59
N ASP A 133 2.24 21.72 -6.67
CA ASP A 133 1.85 21.59 -5.26
C ASP A 133 0.32 21.52 -5.12
N THR A 134 -0.40 22.44 -5.76
CA THR A 134 -1.87 22.47 -5.72
C THR A 134 -2.46 21.15 -6.20
N ILE A 135 -2.03 20.67 -7.37
CA ILE A 135 -2.52 19.42 -7.95
C ILE A 135 -2.07 18.22 -7.10
N GLY A 136 -0.81 18.20 -6.65
CA GLY A 136 -0.25 17.10 -5.85
C GLY A 136 -0.97 16.89 -4.53
N ILE A 137 -1.26 17.98 -3.81
CA ILE A 137 -1.99 17.95 -2.53
C ILE A 137 -3.45 17.52 -2.76
N ALA A 138 -4.12 18.11 -3.75
CA ALA A 138 -5.51 17.79 -4.07
C ALA A 138 -5.67 16.31 -4.47
N MET A 139 -4.82 15.83 -5.38
CA MET A 139 -4.79 14.43 -5.81
C MET A 139 -4.53 13.48 -4.65
N ARG A 140 -3.56 13.79 -3.79
CA ARG A 140 -3.25 12.94 -2.64
C ARG A 140 -4.45 12.80 -1.69
N ARG A 141 -5.19 13.90 -1.46
CA ARG A 141 -6.40 13.89 -0.61
C ARG A 141 -7.52 13.08 -1.25
N ALA A 142 -7.80 13.30 -2.54
CA ALA A 142 -8.84 12.58 -3.27
C ALA A 142 -8.55 11.07 -3.32
N LEU A 143 -7.31 10.68 -3.60
CA LEU A 143 -6.90 9.27 -3.67
C LEU A 143 -7.07 8.53 -2.33
N LEU A 144 -6.74 9.16 -1.21
CA LEU A 144 -6.79 8.51 0.11
C LEU A 144 -8.17 8.59 0.77
N GLY A 145 -8.98 9.61 0.47
CA GLY A 145 -10.21 9.89 1.22
C GLY A 145 -11.51 9.68 0.45
N GLU A 146 -11.52 9.91 -0.86
CA GLU A 146 -12.77 10.03 -1.63
C GLU A 146 -13.07 8.83 -2.51
N LEU A 147 -12.12 7.91 -2.64
CA LEU A 147 -12.31 6.71 -3.42
C LEU A 147 -13.20 5.72 -2.69
N GLU A 148 -14.07 5.09 -3.48
CA GLU A 148 -14.93 4.02 -3.02
C GLU A 148 -14.23 2.68 -3.16
N GLY A 149 -14.39 1.82 -2.16
CA GLY A 149 -13.95 0.44 -2.20
C GLY A 149 -15.02 -0.49 -1.67
N THR A 150 -14.81 -1.78 -1.89
CA THR A 150 -15.72 -2.85 -1.49
C THR A 150 -15.05 -3.70 -0.43
N CYS A 151 -15.73 -3.94 0.69
CA CYS A 151 -15.22 -4.81 1.74
C CYS A 151 -16.35 -5.56 2.45
N ILE A 152 -15.96 -6.53 3.27
CA ILE A 152 -16.87 -7.30 4.11
C ILE A 152 -17.11 -6.49 5.39
N THR A 153 -18.38 -6.21 5.70
CA THR A 153 -18.77 -5.36 6.83
C THR A 153 -19.35 -6.13 8.00
N ARG A 154 -19.93 -7.31 7.75
CA ARG A 154 -20.49 -8.18 8.79
C ARG A 154 -20.29 -9.64 8.42
N ALA A 155 -20.11 -10.46 9.44
CA ALA A 155 -20.19 -11.91 9.38
C ALA A 155 -21.30 -12.41 10.32
N LYS A 156 -22.11 -13.36 9.87
CA LYS A 156 -23.21 -13.98 10.63
C LYS A 156 -22.99 -15.48 10.63
N SER A 157 -23.03 -16.10 11.80
CA SER A 157 -22.93 -17.56 11.93
C SER A 157 -23.85 -18.03 13.04
N GLU A 158 -24.51 -19.15 12.84
CA GLU A 158 -25.42 -19.74 13.84
C GLU A 158 -24.67 -20.45 14.96
N LYS A 159 -23.47 -20.97 14.66
CA LYS A 159 -22.65 -21.81 15.56
C LYS A 159 -21.74 -21.00 16.49
N ILE A 160 -21.66 -19.68 16.30
CA ILE A 160 -20.77 -18.81 17.07
C ILE A 160 -21.57 -18.17 18.22
N PRO A 161 -21.16 -18.34 19.48
CA PRO A 161 -21.78 -17.65 20.60
C PRO A 161 -21.30 -16.19 20.74
N HIS A 162 -19.98 -15.94 20.65
CA HIS A 162 -19.39 -14.61 20.79
C HIS A 162 -18.06 -14.46 20.02
N GLU A 163 -17.61 -13.21 19.79
CA GLU A 163 -16.44 -12.86 18.96
C GLU A 163 -15.10 -13.45 19.44
N TYR A 164 -14.98 -13.69 20.74
CA TYR A 164 -13.78 -14.26 21.36
C TYR A 164 -13.84 -15.79 21.56
N SER A 165 -14.84 -16.46 20.97
CA SER A 165 -15.01 -17.90 21.15
C SER A 165 -14.11 -18.69 20.22
N THR A 166 -13.77 -19.91 20.65
CA THR A 166 -13.13 -20.92 19.81
C THR A 166 -14.18 -21.93 19.41
N ILE A 167 -14.22 -22.28 18.13
CA ILE A 167 -15.13 -23.31 17.61
C ILE A 167 -14.36 -24.63 17.66
N VAL A 168 -14.93 -25.64 18.33
CA VAL A 168 -14.34 -26.99 18.36
C VAL A 168 -14.17 -27.48 16.92
N GLY A 169 -13.00 -28.05 16.59
CA GLY A 169 -12.67 -28.55 15.26
C GLY A 169 -12.25 -27.50 14.22
N ILE A 170 -12.05 -26.24 14.61
CA ILE A 170 -11.37 -25.20 13.82
C ILE A 170 -10.11 -24.76 14.57
N GLN A 171 -9.02 -24.57 13.83
CA GLN A 171 -7.73 -24.20 14.42
C GLN A 171 -7.70 -22.75 14.92
N GLU A 172 -8.30 -21.83 14.17
CA GLU A 172 -8.31 -20.39 14.43
C GLU A 172 -9.47 -19.98 15.35
N SER A 173 -9.27 -18.93 16.13
CA SER A 173 -10.36 -18.30 16.90
C SER A 173 -11.32 -17.51 16.00
N VAL A 174 -12.54 -17.24 16.48
CA VAL A 174 -13.49 -16.39 15.73
C VAL A 174 -12.91 -15.01 15.43
N HIS A 175 -12.18 -14.42 16.37
CA HIS A 175 -11.50 -13.14 16.15
C HIS A 175 -10.47 -13.21 15.02
N GLU A 176 -9.66 -14.28 14.96
CA GLU A 176 -8.70 -14.49 13.87
C GLU A 176 -9.40 -14.67 12.52
N ILE A 177 -10.51 -15.39 12.49
CA ILE A 177 -11.33 -15.53 11.28
C ILE A 177 -11.85 -14.15 10.81
N LEU A 178 -12.37 -13.32 11.72
CA LEU A 178 -12.82 -11.97 11.39
C LEU A 178 -11.67 -11.09 10.87
N MET A 179 -10.47 -11.21 11.45
CA MET A 179 -9.28 -10.49 10.98
C MET A 179 -8.83 -10.99 9.60
N ASN A 180 -8.88 -12.29 9.34
CA ASN A 180 -8.55 -12.86 8.04
C ASN A 180 -9.56 -12.43 6.98
N LEU A 181 -10.86 -12.39 7.30
CA LEU A 181 -11.91 -11.88 6.42
C LEU A 181 -11.72 -10.38 6.12
N LYS A 182 -11.26 -9.58 7.08
CA LYS A 182 -10.93 -8.16 6.89
C LYS A 182 -9.77 -7.96 5.90
N GLU A 183 -8.82 -8.88 5.82
CA GLU A 183 -7.70 -8.81 4.88
C GLU A 183 -8.12 -9.13 3.42
N ILE A 184 -9.30 -9.70 3.18
CA ILE A 184 -9.75 -10.07 1.83
C ILE A 184 -10.09 -8.82 1.03
N VAL A 185 -9.38 -8.64 -0.09
CA VAL A 185 -9.61 -7.54 -1.02
C VAL A 185 -10.62 -7.95 -2.08
N LEU A 186 -11.74 -7.22 -2.13
CA LEU A 186 -12.82 -7.41 -3.09
C LEU A 186 -12.80 -6.31 -4.15
N ARG A 187 -13.05 -6.69 -5.40
CA ARG A 187 -13.32 -5.78 -6.51
C ARG A 187 -14.78 -5.91 -6.90
N SER A 188 -15.51 -4.81 -6.94
CA SER A 188 -16.92 -4.82 -7.35
C SER A 188 -17.37 -3.46 -7.85
N ASN A 189 -18.45 -3.44 -8.63
CA ASN A 189 -19.20 -2.23 -8.95
C ASN A 189 -20.62 -2.31 -8.36
N LEU A 190 -20.71 -2.73 -7.11
CA LEU A 190 -21.99 -2.91 -6.42
C LEU A 190 -22.62 -1.58 -6.02
N TYR A 191 -23.95 -1.51 -6.17
CA TYR A 191 -24.78 -0.52 -5.49
C TYR A 191 -25.48 -1.17 -4.29
N GLY A 192 -25.36 -0.53 -3.12
CA GLY A 192 -25.93 -1.01 -1.88
C GLY A 192 -25.20 -2.23 -1.29
N THR A 193 -25.93 -2.99 -0.48
CA THR A 193 -25.36 -4.13 0.24
C THR A 193 -25.74 -5.45 -0.41
N ARG A 194 -24.78 -6.39 -0.49
CA ARG A 194 -25.00 -7.76 -0.98
C ARG A 194 -24.57 -8.79 0.05
N ASN A 195 -25.17 -9.97 -0.04
CA ASN A 195 -24.81 -11.12 0.79
C ASN A 195 -23.88 -12.06 0.02
N ALA A 196 -22.94 -12.65 0.73
CA ALA A 196 -22.10 -13.75 0.28
C ALA A 196 -22.11 -14.85 1.35
N LEU A 197 -21.67 -16.05 1.01
CA LEU A 197 -21.74 -17.21 1.90
C LEU A 197 -20.43 -18.01 1.82
N ILE A 198 -19.97 -18.53 2.95
CA ILE A 198 -18.95 -19.57 3.02
C ILE A 198 -19.64 -20.82 3.52
N CYS A 199 -19.60 -21.90 2.73
CA CYS A 199 -20.15 -23.20 3.08
C CYS A 199 -19.11 -24.27 2.78
N VAL A 200 -18.48 -24.82 3.82
CA VAL A 200 -17.43 -25.85 3.68
C VAL A 200 -17.71 -26.99 4.65
N GLN A 201 -17.49 -28.22 4.19
CA GLN A 201 -17.64 -29.45 5.00
C GLN A 201 -16.31 -30.19 5.07
N GLY A 202 -16.00 -30.76 6.24
CA GLY A 202 -14.88 -31.69 6.38
C GLY A 202 -13.56 -31.05 6.83
N PRO A 203 -12.54 -31.86 7.17
CA PRO A 203 -11.22 -31.34 7.49
C PRO A 203 -10.54 -30.80 6.23
N GLY A 204 -10.00 -29.58 6.30
CA GLY A 204 -9.42 -28.91 5.14
C GLY A 204 -9.08 -27.44 5.39
N TYR A 205 -8.37 -26.84 4.44
CA TYR A 205 -8.04 -25.41 4.47
C TYR A 205 -9.11 -24.60 3.76
N ILE A 206 -9.60 -23.57 4.43
CA ILE A 206 -10.56 -22.62 3.89
C ILE A 206 -9.78 -21.39 3.41
N THR A 207 -9.98 -21.07 2.15
CA THR A 207 -9.37 -19.91 1.49
C THR A 207 -10.43 -18.97 0.94
N ALA A 208 -10.02 -17.77 0.54
CA ALA A 208 -10.92 -16.80 -0.08
C ALA A 208 -11.64 -17.36 -1.32
N ARG A 209 -11.06 -18.34 -2.01
CA ARG A 209 -11.70 -19.02 -3.15
C ARG A 209 -13.02 -19.73 -2.77
N ASP A 210 -13.17 -20.15 -1.52
CA ASP A 210 -14.32 -20.92 -1.05
C ASP A 210 -15.52 -20.03 -0.70
N ILE A 211 -15.38 -18.71 -0.87
CA ILE A 211 -16.47 -17.74 -0.72
C ILE A 211 -17.37 -17.79 -1.96
N ILE A 212 -18.65 -18.08 -1.73
CA ILE A 212 -19.71 -17.98 -2.72
C ILE A 212 -20.08 -16.50 -2.85
N LEU A 213 -19.56 -15.86 -3.89
CA LEU A 213 -19.77 -14.44 -4.19
C LEU A 213 -21.00 -14.22 -5.09
N PRO A 214 -21.65 -13.05 -4.99
CA PRO A 214 -22.61 -12.61 -5.99
C PRO A 214 -21.90 -12.28 -7.33
N PRO A 215 -22.61 -12.32 -8.47
CA PRO A 215 -22.02 -12.24 -9.82
C PRO A 215 -21.28 -10.93 -10.15
N ALA A 216 -21.44 -9.88 -9.35
CA ALA A 216 -20.81 -8.56 -9.56
C ALA A 216 -19.60 -8.32 -8.64
N VAL A 217 -19.16 -9.32 -7.88
CA VAL A 217 -18.02 -9.23 -6.96
C VAL A 217 -16.97 -10.26 -7.34
N GLU A 218 -15.72 -9.80 -7.37
CA GLU A 218 -14.55 -10.60 -7.65
C GLU A 218 -13.57 -10.50 -6.46
N ILE A 219 -12.88 -11.59 -6.15
CA ILE A 219 -11.78 -11.61 -5.19
C ILE A 219 -10.47 -11.37 -5.94
N VAL A 220 -9.63 -10.49 -5.39
CA VAL A 220 -8.33 -10.16 -5.99
C VAL A 220 -7.27 -11.22 -5.65
N ASP A 221 -7.30 -11.73 -4.42
CA ASP A 221 -6.40 -12.79 -3.94
C ASP A 221 -7.17 -14.01 -3.45
N ASN A 222 -7.26 -15.03 -4.32
CA ASN A 222 -7.95 -16.28 -4.02
C ASN A 222 -7.19 -17.18 -3.05
N THR A 223 -5.93 -16.87 -2.73
CA THR A 223 -5.06 -17.69 -1.87
C THR A 223 -5.06 -17.25 -0.42
N GLN A 224 -5.71 -16.12 -0.11
CA GLN A 224 -5.82 -15.63 1.26
C GLN A 224 -6.47 -16.70 2.14
N HIS A 225 -5.77 -17.07 3.20
CA HIS A 225 -6.23 -18.06 4.18
C HIS A 225 -7.29 -17.44 5.10
N ILE A 226 -8.32 -18.21 5.42
CA ILE A 226 -9.41 -17.81 6.32
C ILE A 226 -9.37 -18.64 7.60
N ALA A 227 -9.43 -19.96 7.46
CA ALA A 227 -9.50 -20.90 8.58
C ALA A 227 -9.05 -22.31 8.15
N SER A 228 -8.78 -23.17 9.12
CA SER A 228 -8.36 -24.56 8.94
C SER A 228 -9.28 -25.45 9.80
N LEU A 229 -10.03 -26.33 9.14
CA LEU A 229 -10.91 -27.31 9.78
C LEU A 229 -10.09 -28.56 10.12
N THR A 230 -10.02 -28.92 11.40
CA THR A 230 -9.32 -30.12 11.88
C THR A 230 -10.25 -31.34 11.96
N GLU A 231 -11.54 -31.11 12.16
CA GLU A 231 -12.56 -32.14 12.31
C GLU A 231 -13.61 -32.04 11.19
N PRO A 232 -14.39 -33.10 10.92
CA PRO A 232 -15.43 -33.09 9.90
C PRO A 232 -16.65 -32.29 10.34
N ILE A 233 -16.51 -30.96 10.34
CA ILE A 233 -17.53 -30.01 10.77
C ILE A 233 -18.01 -29.20 9.57
N ASP A 234 -19.31 -28.94 9.56
CA ASP A 234 -19.92 -28.02 8.61
C ASP A 234 -19.77 -26.59 9.09
N LEU A 235 -19.00 -25.77 8.38
CA LEU A 235 -18.89 -24.34 8.64
C LEU A 235 -19.73 -23.55 7.64
N SER A 236 -20.71 -22.82 8.16
CA SER A 236 -21.54 -21.89 7.41
C SER A 236 -21.41 -20.48 7.96
N ILE A 237 -20.90 -19.54 7.16
CA ILE A 237 -20.77 -18.13 7.52
C ILE A 237 -21.44 -17.27 6.45
N GLY A 238 -22.47 -16.52 6.85
CA GLY A 238 -23.07 -15.47 6.03
C GLY A 238 -22.25 -14.20 6.11
N LEU A 239 -21.95 -13.59 4.97
CA LEU A 239 -21.15 -12.38 4.85
C LEU A 239 -21.97 -11.26 4.23
N LYS A 240 -21.75 -10.03 4.71
CA LYS A 240 -22.40 -8.83 4.17
C LYS A 240 -21.35 -7.92 3.55
N ILE A 241 -21.41 -7.75 2.23
CA ILE A 241 -20.46 -6.99 1.42
C ILE A 241 -21.08 -5.63 1.10
N GLU A 242 -20.37 -4.55 1.40
CA GLU A 242 -20.80 -3.19 1.13
C GLU A 242 -19.75 -2.44 0.32
N ARG A 243 -20.20 -1.50 -0.50
CA ARG A 243 -19.35 -0.53 -1.18
C ARG A 243 -19.60 0.85 -0.58
N ASN A 244 -18.56 1.48 -0.06
CA ASN A 244 -18.66 2.80 0.57
C ASN A 244 -17.31 3.54 0.48
N ARG A 245 -17.19 4.70 1.15
CA ARG A 245 -15.97 5.52 1.20
C ARG A 245 -15.36 5.52 2.60
N GLY A 246 -14.05 5.73 2.65
CA GLY A 246 -13.31 5.97 3.89
C GLY A 246 -13.28 4.77 4.85
N TYR A 247 -13.26 5.10 6.14
CA TYR A 247 -13.27 4.13 7.22
C TYR A 247 -14.56 4.28 8.02
N SER A 248 -15.32 3.20 8.18
CA SER A 248 -16.51 3.20 9.04
C SER A 248 -16.32 2.20 10.17
N LEU A 249 -16.15 2.73 11.38
CA LEU A 249 -16.25 1.93 12.59
C LEU A 249 -17.74 1.76 12.91
N LYS A 250 -18.33 0.63 12.52
CA LYS A 250 -19.71 0.31 12.91
C LYS A 250 -19.70 -0.23 14.34
N MET A 251 -19.91 0.65 15.33
CA MET A 251 -20.45 0.21 16.62
C MET A 251 -21.88 -0.30 16.39
N SER A 252 -22.12 -1.60 16.53
CA SER A 252 -23.48 -2.14 16.46
C SER A 252 -24.06 -2.21 17.88
N ASN A 253 -25.09 -1.40 18.15
CA ASN A 253 -25.89 -1.45 19.37
C ASN A 253 -27.01 -2.51 19.35
N ASN A 254 -27.14 -3.31 18.28
CA ASN A 254 -28.17 -4.35 18.20
C ASN A 254 -27.52 -5.73 18.15
N PHE A 255 -27.40 -6.37 19.32
CA PHE A 255 -26.90 -7.74 19.51
C PHE A 255 -27.90 -8.83 19.09
N GLU A 256 -29.10 -8.45 18.65
CA GLU A 256 -30.23 -9.38 18.46
C GLU A 256 -30.07 -10.36 17.28
N ASP A 257 -29.13 -10.14 16.35
CA ASP A 257 -29.07 -10.92 15.08
C ASP A 257 -27.84 -11.84 14.89
N ARG A 258 -27.10 -12.18 15.96
CA ARG A 258 -25.85 -13.01 15.91
C ARG A 258 -24.89 -12.59 14.78
N SER A 259 -24.88 -11.30 14.45
CA SER A 259 -24.04 -10.73 13.40
C SER A 259 -22.89 -9.96 14.02
N TYR A 260 -21.67 -10.32 13.67
CA TYR A 260 -20.44 -9.71 14.14
C TYR A 260 -20.01 -8.61 13.15
N PRO A 261 -19.88 -7.35 13.59
CA PRO A 261 -19.34 -6.29 12.76
C PRO A 261 -17.87 -6.54 12.49
N ILE A 262 -17.45 -6.30 11.25
CA ILE A 262 -16.05 -6.25 10.85
C ILE A 262 -15.73 -4.79 10.56
N ASP A 263 -14.56 -4.33 11.02
CA ASP A 263 -14.06 -2.99 10.71
C ASP A 263 -13.99 -2.79 9.20
N ALA A 264 -14.84 -1.90 8.69
CA ALA A 264 -14.97 -1.70 7.27
C ALA A 264 -13.92 -0.70 6.77
N VAL A 265 -12.87 -1.24 6.14
CA VAL A 265 -11.86 -0.44 5.42
C VAL A 265 -12.24 -0.38 3.95
N PHE A 266 -12.84 0.72 3.52
CA PHE A 266 -13.24 0.90 2.13
C PHE A 266 -12.17 1.56 1.26
N MET A 267 -11.01 1.93 1.82
CA MET A 267 -9.99 2.69 1.09
C MET A 267 -9.17 1.75 0.20
N PRO A 268 -9.24 1.86 -1.14
CA PRO A 268 -8.50 0.97 -2.06
C PRO A 268 -7.03 1.41 -2.24
N VAL A 269 -6.72 2.68 -1.95
CA VAL A 269 -5.37 3.25 -2.01
C VAL A 269 -4.76 3.18 -0.62
N GLU A 270 -3.69 2.40 -0.48
CA GLU A 270 -2.94 2.24 0.76
C GLU A 270 -2.00 3.43 0.98
N ASN A 271 -1.40 3.93 -0.10
CA ASN A 271 -0.49 5.06 -0.03
C ASN A 271 -0.52 5.87 -1.32
N ALA A 272 -0.38 7.19 -1.17
CA ALA A 272 -0.21 8.12 -2.27
C ALA A 272 0.87 9.14 -1.89
N ASN A 273 1.88 9.24 -2.74
CA ASN A 273 2.98 10.19 -2.59
C ASN A 273 3.05 11.10 -3.82
N HIS A 274 3.50 12.33 -3.60
CA HIS A 274 3.79 13.25 -4.69
C HIS A 274 5.18 13.85 -4.51
N SER A 275 5.86 14.11 -5.61
CA SER A 275 7.13 14.82 -5.61
C SER A 275 7.20 15.77 -6.79
N ILE A 276 7.82 16.92 -6.56
CA ILE A 276 7.88 17.99 -7.54
C ILE A 276 9.33 18.17 -7.96
N HIS A 277 9.55 18.33 -9.26
CA HIS A 277 10.84 18.63 -9.81
C HIS A 277 10.76 19.88 -10.66
N SER A 278 11.51 20.91 -10.27
CA SER A 278 11.63 22.14 -11.07
C SER A 278 12.75 21.99 -12.08
N TYR A 279 12.50 22.41 -13.32
CA TYR A 279 13.46 22.42 -14.42
C TYR A 279 13.27 23.69 -15.27
N GLY A 280 14.30 24.06 -16.03
CA GLY A 280 14.34 25.30 -16.80
C GLY A 280 15.58 26.14 -16.49
N ASN A 281 15.99 26.97 -17.45
CA ASN A 281 17.17 27.81 -17.35
C ASN A 281 16.72 29.29 -17.32
N GLY A 282 17.13 30.05 -16.30
CA GLY A 282 16.73 31.47 -16.16
C GLY A 282 15.44 31.70 -15.33
N ASN A 283 14.61 32.66 -15.76
CA ASN A 283 13.41 33.11 -15.05
C ASN A 283 12.16 32.24 -15.27
N GLU A 284 12.13 31.42 -16.33
CA GLU A 284 11.02 30.50 -16.63
C GLU A 284 11.28 29.12 -16.05
N LYS A 285 11.03 28.99 -14.73
CA LYS A 285 11.08 27.68 -14.05
C LYS A 285 9.75 26.97 -14.24
N GLN A 286 9.79 25.82 -14.89
CA GLN A 286 8.68 24.90 -15.01
C GLN A 286 8.79 23.80 -13.96
N GLU A 287 7.68 23.17 -13.65
CA GLU A 287 7.58 22.07 -12.70
C GLU A 287 7.05 20.80 -13.35
N ILE A 288 7.50 19.67 -12.81
CA ILE A 288 7.03 18.33 -13.12
C ILE A 288 6.47 17.77 -11.83
N LEU A 289 5.21 17.36 -11.86
CA LEU A 289 4.58 16.62 -10.77
C LEU A 289 4.74 15.12 -11.04
N PHE A 290 5.32 14.41 -10.09
CA PHE A 290 5.33 12.96 -10.04
C PHE A 290 4.33 12.50 -8.99
N LEU A 291 3.34 11.70 -9.40
CA LEU A 291 2.38 11.04 -8.52
C LEU A 291 2.73 9.56 -8.41
N GLU A 292 2.66 9.02 -7.21
CA GLU A 292 2.96 7.63 -6.91
C GLU A 292 1.83 7.05 -6.09
N ILE A 293 1.26 5.95 -6.56
CA ILE A 293 0.04 5.38 -6.01
C ILE A 293 0.26 3.90 -5.75
N TRP A 294 -0.03 3.46 -4.54
CA TRP A 294 -0.05 2.06 -4.13
C TRP A 294 -1.47 1.66 -3.78
N THR A 295 -1.99 0.63 -4.44
CA THR A 295 -3.34 0.10 -4.21
C THR A 295 -3.29 -1.35 -3.76
N ASN A 296 -4.33 -1.76 -3.03
CA ASN A 296 -4.53 -3.14 -2.58
C ASN A 296 -4.99 -4.09 -3.71
N GLY A 297 -5.24 -3.55 -4.92
CA GLY A 297 -5.64 -4.30 -6.10
C GLY A 297 -7.13 -4.32 -6.41
N SER A 298 -7.98 -3.82 -5.49
CA SER A 298 -9.41 -3.60 -5.78
C SER A 298 -9.60 -2.63 -6.95
N LEU A 299 -8.76 -1.58 -6.97
CA LEU A 299 -8.61 -0.67 -8.11
C LEU A 299 -7.16 -0.70 -8.59
N THR A 300 -6.97 -0.63 -9.91
CA THR A 300 -5.62 -0.39 -10.45
C THR A 300 -5.19 1.07 -10.17
N PRO A 301 -3.89 1.37 -10.06
CA PRO A 301 -3.40 2.74 -9.86
C PRO A 301 -3.91 3.74 -10.91
N LYS A 302 -4.12 3.28 -12.16
CA LYS A 302 -4.66 4.10 -13.26
C LYS A 302 -6.14 4.42 -13.05
N GLU A 303 -6.95 3.42 -12.68
CA GLU A 303 -8.37 3.61 -12.37
C GLU A 303 -8.54 4.52 -11.15
N ALA A 304 -7.74 4.31 -10.10
CA ALA A 304 -7.73 5.15 -8.90
C ALA A 304 -7.43 6.62 -9.23
N LEU A 305 -6.41 6.87 -10.07
CA LEU A 305 -6.11 8.23 -10.55
C LEU A 305 -7.28 8.84 -11.33
N HIS A 306 -7.89 8.07 -12.23
CA HIS A 306 -9.03 8.56 -13.02
C HIS A 306 -10.24 8.90 -12.14
N GLN A 307 -10.59 8.03 -11.20
CA GLN A 307 -11.70 8.25 -10.28
C GLN A 307 -11.44 9.45 -9.35
N ALA A 308 -10.22 9.59 -8.81
CA ALA A 308 -9.83 10.74 -8.00
C ALA A 308 -9.88 12.05 -8.81
N SER A 309 -9.42 12.02 -10.06
CA SER A 309 -9.49 13.18 -10.96
C SER A 309 -10.93 13.62 -11.21
N ARG A 310 -11.82 12.65 -11.48
CA ARG A 310 -13.25 12.92 -11.69
C ARG A 310 -13.90 13.52 -10.46
N ASN A 311 -13.60 13.00 -9.27
CA ASN A 311 -14.11 13.56 -8.01
C ASN A 311 -13.67 15.01 -7.82
N LEU A 312 -12.37 15.30 -8.04
CA LEU A 312 -11.85 16.67 -7.96
C LEU A 312 -12.51 17.60 -8.98
N ILE A 313 -12.68 17.17 -10.23
CA ILE A 313 -13.37 17.96 -11.25
C ILE A 313 -14.80 18.27 -10.80
N ASN A 314 -15.53 17.26 -10.32
CA ASN A 314 -16.89 17.42 -9.82
C ASN A 314 -16.98 18.40 -8.65
N LEU A 315 -15.96 18.46 -7.78
CA LEU A 315 -15.89 19.46 -6.70
C LEU A 315 -15.80 20.89 -7.22
N PHE A 316 -15.22 21.11 -8.41
CA PHE A 316 -15.10 22.44 -9.02
C PHE A 316 -16.26 22.82 -9.95
N ILE A 317 -17.10 21.87 -10.38
CA ILE A 317 -18.22 22.13 -11.28
C ILE A 317 -19.18 23.21 -10.76
N PRO A 318 -19.56 23.26 -9.47
CA PRO A 318 -20.44 24.31 -8.95
C PRO A 318 -19.88 25.72 -9.15
N PHE A 319 -18.56 25.90 -9.02
CA PHE A 319 -17.93 27.21 -9.24
C PHE A 319 -17.98 27.69 -10.69
N LEU A 320 -18.26 26.80 -11.64
CA LEU A 320 -18.43 27.15 -13.06
C LEU A 320 -19.86 27.61 -13.39
N HIS A 321 -20.84 27.23 -12.56
CA HIS A 321 -22.25 27.55 -12.76
C HIS A 321 -22.66 28.56 -11.67
N VAL A 322 -22.52 29.84 -12.00
CA VAL A 322 -22.94 30.94 -11.12
C VAL A 322 -24.45 31.05 -11.21
N GLU A 323 -25.16 30.55 -10.22
CA GLU A 323 -26.54 30.96 -9.95
C GLU A 323 -26.49 31.91 -8.75
N GLU A 324 -26.81 33.19 -8.98
CA GLU A 324 -26.88 34.20 -7.93
C GLU A 324 -28.14 33.97 -7.08
N GLU A 325 -28.09 33.07 -6.10
CA GLU A 325 -29.13 32.97 -5.08
C GLU A 325 -28.84 33.94 -3.93
N THR A 326 -29.67 34.99 -3.80
CA THR A 326 -29.63 35.94 -2.68
C THR A 326 -30.14 35.28 -1.39
N PHE A 327 -29.31 35.21 -0.35
CA PHE A 327 -29.73 34.81 1.00
C PHE A 327 -30.28 35.99 1.81
N TYR A 328 -31.36 35.71 2.56
CA TYR A 328 -31.80 36.54 3.67
C TYR A 328 -31.28 35.94 4.97
N LEU A 329 -30.24 36.55 5.57
CA LEU A 329 -29.89 36.28 6.95
C LEU A 329 -30.93 36.95 7.84
N GLU A 330 -31.78 36.18 8.53
CA GLU A 330 -32.62 36.67 9.62
C GLU A 330 -31.74 37.06 10.81
N ASN A 331 -31.10 38.23 10.70
CA ASN A 331 -30.95 39.26 11.72
C ASN A 331 -29.79 40.19 11.33
N ASN A 332 -30.14 41.48 11.20
CA ASN A 332 -29.28 42.68 11.14
C ASN A 332 -28.79 43.15 9.74
N GLN A 333 -29.64 43.99 9.12
CA GLN A 333 -29.38 45.27 8.42
C GLN A 333 -28.20 45.43 7.43
N HIS A 334 -27.49 44.39 7.03
CA HIS A 334 -26.54 44.44 5.91
C HIS A 334 -26.88 43.39 4.86
N GLN A 335 -27.32 43.85 3.68
CA GLN A 335 -27.43 43.03 2.48
C GLN A 335 -26.03 42.57 2.09
N VAL A 336 -25.74 41.29 2.23
CA VAL A 336 -24.56 40.68 1.63
C VAL A 336 -25.06 39.67 0.60
N THR A 337 -25.03 40.07 -0.67
CA THR A 337 -25.23 39.14 -1.78
C THR A 337 -23.96 38.30 -1.91
N LEU A 338 -23.96 37.11 -1.33
CA LEU A 338 -22.91 36.12 -1.59
C LEU A 338 -23.47 35.12 -2.62
N PRO A 339 -22.77 34.88 -3.75
CA PRO A 339 -23.17 33.83 -4.66
C PRO A 339 -23.10 32.47 -3.95
N LEU A 340 -24.21 31.73 -3.96
CA LEU A 340 -24.28 30.38 -3.41
C LEU A 340 -23.81 29.37 -4.46
N PHE A 341 -22.95 28.46 -4.04
CA PHE A 341 -22.57 27.30 -4.86
C PHE A 341 -23.26 26.06 -4.28
N SER A 342 -24.32 25.60 -4.93
CA SER A 342 -25.02 24.38 -4.55
C SER A 342 -24.39 23.17 -5.24
N PHE A 343 -24.22 22.08 -4.49
CA PHE A 343 -23.95 20.76 -5.07
C PHE A 343 -25.31 20.14 -5.41
N SER A 344 -25.63 20.04 -6.71
CA SER A 344 -26.85 19.38 -7.20
C SER A 344 -26.74 17.86 -7.24
#